data_AF-A0A0F9BSL3-F1
#
_entry.id   AF-A0A0F9BSL3-F1
#
_cell.length_a   1.000
_cell.length_b   1.000
_cell.length_c   1.000
_cell.angle_alpha   90.00
_cell.angle_beta   90.00
_cell.angle_gamma   90.00
#
_symmetry.space_group_name_H-M   'P 1'
#
loop_
_entity.id
_entity.type
_entity.pdbx_description
1 polymer ?
#
loop_
_entity_poly.entity_id
_entity_poly.type
_entity_poly.pdbx_seq_one_letter_code
_entity_poly.pdbx_strand_id
1 'polypeptide(L)'
;DMLALTGACFMTRRVLWDQLGGFQEVYGAGTFEDMDFCFGVRSLGGRIVFLPSARATHYVGGSIKQGAGQQGFPLTVNETIFKGRWAQLLAWDEWNIW
;
A
#
# COMPACT_ATOMS: atom_id res chain seq x y z
N ASP A 1 0.40 -12.29 -10.95
CA ASP A 1 -0.43 -11.07 -10.81
C ASP A 1 -0.78 -10.99 -9.34
N MET A 2 -0.65 -9.83 -8.71
CA MET A 2 -0.98 -9.65 -7.29
C MET A 2 -2.11 -8.64 -7.14
N LEU A 3 -2.80 -8.67 -6.00
CA LEU A 3 -3.76 -7.64 -5.64
C LEU A 3 -3.03 -6.35 -5.21
N ALA A 4 -2.04 -6.48 -4.33
CA ALA A 4 -1.18 -5.39 -3.87
C ALA A 4 0.21 -5.93 -3.46
N LEU A 5 1.16 -5.03 -3.24
CA LEU A 5 2.51 -5.30 -2.72
C LEU A 5 2.84 -4.30 -1.62
N THR A 6 3.77 -4.67 -0.73
CA THR A 6 4.30 -3.73 0.25
C THR A 6 5.22 -2.71 -0.44
N GLY A 7 5.17 -1.47 0.01
CA GLY A 7 5.91 -0.33 -0.56
C GLY A 7 7.39 -0.29 -0.19
N ALA A 8 7.94 -1.32 0.47
CA ALA A 8 9.32 -1.36 0.92
C ALA A 8 10.33 -1.23 -0.24
N CYS A 9 9.99 -1.79 -1.39
CA CYS A 9 10.75 -1.61 -2.63
C CYS A 9 9.81 -1.87 -3.81
N PHE A 10 9.49 -0.82 -4.58
CA PHE A 10 8.66 -0.93 -5.77
C PHE A 10 9.09 0.09 -6.82
N MET A 11 8.60 -0.12 -8.04
CA MET A 11 8.75 0.81 -9.16
C MET A 11 7.38 0.93 -9.84
N THR A 12 7.06 2.13 -10.30
CA THR A 12 5.84 2.38 -11.08
C THR A 12 6.13 3.30 -12.25
N ARG A 13 5.26 3.27 -13.26
CA ARG A 13 5.34 4.22 -14.38
C ARG A 13 5.03 5.61 -13.86
N ARG A 14 5.79 6.61 -14.31
CA ARG A 14 5.60 8.01 -13.91
C ARG A 14 4.16 8.48 -14.12
N VAL A 15 3.58 8.17 -15.29
CA VAL A 15 2.20 8.52 -15.64
C VAL A 15 1.16 7.98 -14.65
N LEU A 16 1.32 6.76 -14.15
CA LEU A 16 0.39 6.19 -13.16
C LEU A 16 0.50 6.91 -11.83
N TRP A 17 1.71 7.23 -11.40
CA TRP A 17 1.91 8.01 -10.18
C TRP A 17 1.33 9.42 -10.29
N ASP A 18 1.42 10.07 -11.45
CA ASP A 18 0.85 11.42 -11.63
C ASP A 18 -0.68 11.37 -11.65
N GLN A 19 -1.25 10.37 -12.34
CA GLN A 19 -2.70 10.17 -12.40
C GLN A 19 -3.32 9.85 -11.03
N LEU A 20 -2.61 9.11 -10.18
CA LEU A 20 -3.08 8.71 -8.85
C LEU A 20 -2.72 9.71 -7.74
N GLY A 21 -1.90 10.72 -8.06
CA GLY A 21 -1.41 11.68 -7.06
C GLY A 21 -0.40 11.09 -6.07
N GLY A 22 0.26 9.99 -6.42
CA GLY A 22 1.21 9.29 -5.56
C GLY A 22 0.57 8.62 -4.35
N PHE A 23 1.30 8.57 -3.23
CA PHE A 23 0.78 8.04 -1.97
C PHE A 23 -0.16 9.03 -1.30
N GLN A 24 -1.31 8.54 -0.85
CA GLN A 24 -2.33 9.38 -0.24
C GLN A 24 -1.89 9.83 1.15
N GLU A 25 -1.69 11.14 1.32
CA GLU A 25 -1.25 11.75 2.59
C GLU A 25 -2.25 11.57 3.73
N VAL A 26 -3.52 11.23 3.42
CA VAL A 26 -4.57 10.95 4.40
C VAL A 26 -4.21 9.81 5.38
N TYR A 27 -3.28 8.93 4.99
CA TYR A 27 -2.78 7.84 5.83
C TYR A 27 -1.73 8.29 6.89
N GLY A 28 -1.32 9.57 6.87
CA GLY A 28 -0.49 10.19 7.90
C GLY A 28 0.91 9.56 8.03
N ALA A 29 1.20 9.00 9.21
CA ALA A 29 2.51 8.39 9.52
C ALA A 29 2.82 7.11 8.71
N GLY A 30 1.90 6.68 7.83
CA GLY A 30 2.05 5.55 6.92
C GLY A 30 1.17 4.37 7.32
N THR A 31 1.38 3.24 6.62
CA THR A 31 0.48 2.07 6.56
C THR A 31 -0.73 2.31 5.66
N PHE A 32 -1.01 1.37 4.76
CA PHE A 32 -2.09 1.33 3.76
C PHE A 32 -1.90 2.21 2.52
N GLU A 33 -0.98 3.17 2.50
CA GLU A 33 -0.75 4.06 1.36
C GLU A 33 -0.22 3.31 0.11
N ASP A 34 0.60 2.29 0.33
CA ASP A 34 1.17 1.43 -0.70
C ASP A 34 0.11 0.48 -1.30
N MET A 35 -0.74 -0.09 -0.45
CA MET A 35 -1.89 -0.89 -0.89
C MET A 35 -2.93 -0.02 -1.61
N ASP A 36 -3.25 1.18 -1.11
CA ASP A 36 -4.17 2.12 -1.76
C ASP A 36 -3.69 2.47 -3.18
N PHE A 37 -2.39 2.75 -3.32
CA PHE A 37 -1.78 3.00 -4.61
C PHE A 37 -1.90 1.80 -5.55
N CYS A 38 -1.66 0.57 -5.06
CA CYS A 38 -1.83 -0.64 -5.86
C CYS A 38 -3.26 -0.82 -6.36
N PHE A 39 -4.26 -0.57 -5.51
CA PHE A 39 -5.67 -0.63 -5.89
C PHE A 39 -6.02 0.46 -6.92
N GLY A 40 -5.49 1.68 -6.75
CA GLY A 40 -5.61 2.75 -7.74
C GLY A 40 -5.01 2.37 -9.09
N VAL A 41 -3.83 1.75 -9.12
CA VAL A 41 -3.23 1.24 -10.37
C VAL A 41 -4.14 0.22 -11.03
N ARG A 42 -4.71 -0.71 -10.25
CA ARG A 42 -5.64 -1.73 -10.77
C ARG A 42 -6.94 -1.12 -11.27
N SER A 43 -7.48 -0.09 -10.61
CA SER A 43 -8.71 0.60 -11.07
C SER A 43 -8.53 1.32 -12.40
N LEU A 44 -7.29 1.67 -12.76
CA LEU A 44 -6.93 2.20 -14.08
C LEU A 44 -6.60 1.10 -15.11
N GLY A 45 -6.88 -0.17 -14.81
CA GLY A 45 -6.56 -1.31 -15.68
C GLY A 45 -5.09 -1.74 -15.65
N GLY A 46 -4.30 -1.19 -14.73
CA GLY A 46 -2.91 -1.57 -14.50
C GLY A 46 -2.77 -2.93 -13.80
N ARG A 47 -1.53 -3.44 -13.77
CA ARG A 47 -1.19 -4.73 -13.13
C ARG A 47 -0.18 -4.52 -12.03
N ILE A 48 -0.32 -5.31 -10.96
CA ILE A 48 0.65 -5.40 -9.88
C ILE A 48 1.44 -6.70 -10.04
N VAL A 49 2.76 -6.58 -10.13
CA VAL A 49 3.65 -7.70 -10.47
C VAL A 49 4.76 -7.81 -9.44
N PHE A 50 4.85 -8.97 -8.81
CA PHE A 50 6.01 -9.36 -8.00
C PHE A 50 7.13 -9.88 -8.91
N LEU A 51 8.34 -9.36 -8.75
CA LEU A 51 9.51 -9.75 -9.54
C LEU A 51 10.56 -10.44 -8.66
N PRO A 52 10.62 -11.79 -8.60
CA PRO A 52 11.49 -12.51 -7.67
C PRO A 52 13.00 -12.36 -7.97
N SER A 53 13.35 -11.95 -9.19
CA SER A 53 14.74 -11.70 -9.59
C SER A 53 15.26 -10.36 -9.07
N ALA A 54 14.39 -9.38 -8.77
CA ALA A 54 14.77 -8.12 -8.17
C ALA A 54 14.81 -8.27 -6.64
N ARG A 55 15.97 -8.05 -6.03
CA ARG A 55 16.18 -8.26 -4.58
C ARG A 55 16.69 -6.97 -3.94
N ALA A 56 16.10 -6.63 -2.80
CA ALA A 56 16.51 -5.53 -1.93
C ALA A 56 16.41 -5.98 -0.47
N THR A 57 17.26 -5.42 0.39
CA THR A 57 17.22 -5.66 1.83
C THR A 57 16.44 -4.56 2.52
N HIS A 58 15.34 -4.92 3.19
CA HIS A 58 14.55 -3.98 3.99
C HIS A 58 14.95 -4.10 5.47
N TYR A 59 15.53 -3.04 6.03
CA TYR A 59 15.78 -2.92 7.46
C TYR A 59 14.49 -2.55 8.20
N VAL A 60 13.68 -3.56 8.49
CA VAL A 60 12.35 -3.38 9.12
C VAL A 60 12.47 -2.53 10.39
N GLY A 61 11.66 -1.46 10.45
CA GLY A 61 11.66 -0.51 11.56
C GLY A 61 12.82 0.49 11.57
N GLY A 62 13.66 0.53 10.53
CA GLY A 62 14.78 1.48 10.42
C GLY A 62 14.35 2.94 10.58
N SER A 63 13.25 3.35 9.96
CA SER A 63 12.69 4.71 10.11
C SER A 63 12.10 4.93 11.50
N ILE A 64 11.47 3.91 12.09
CA ILE A 64 10.90 3.99 13.44
C ILE A 64 11.99 4.25 14.48
N LYS A 65 13.10 3.52 14.37
CA LYS A 65 14.30 3.72 15.21
C LYS A 65 14.91 5.11 15.06
N GLN A 66 14.67 5.79 13.94
CA GLN A 66 15.13 7.15 13.65
C GLN A 66 14.10 8.24 13.98
N GLY A 67 12.93 7.90 14.52
CA GLY A 67 11.92 8.88 14.93
C GLY A 67 10.66 8.95 14.07
N ALA A 68 10.51 8.10 13.05
CA ALA A 68 9.23 8.01 12.33
C ALA A 68 8.16 7.31 13.20
N GLY A 69 6.91 7.76 13.11
CA GLY A 69 5.79 7.09 13.79
C GLY A 69 5.90 7.08 15.32
N GLN A 70 6.58 8.05 15.94
CA GLN A 70 6.73 8.14 17.40
C GLN A 70 5.39 8.28 18.14
N GLN A 71 4.38 8.83 17.47
CA GLN A 71 3.00 8.89 17.96
C GLN A 71 2.19 7.60 17.66
N GLY A 72 2.85 6.56 17.14
CA GLY A 72 2.23 5.35 16.63
C GLY A 72 1.73 5.50 15.19
N PHE A 73 1.25 4.38 14.64
CA PHE A 73 0.57 4.34 13.35
C PHE A 73 -0.95 4.28 13.58
N PRO A 74 -1.76 5.10 12.91
CA PRO A 74 -3.21 5.14 13.10
C PRO A 74 -3.92 3.99 12.37
N LEU A 75 -3.55 2.74 12.67
CA LEU A 75 -3.96 1.55 11.90
C LEU A 75 -5.48 1.43 11.73
N THR A 76 -6.25 1.63 12.80
CA THR A 76 -7.73 1.54 12.76
C THR A 76 -8.36 2.60 11.85
N VAL A 77 -7.82 3.82 11.87
CA VAL A 77 -8.30 4.92 11.02
C VAL A 77 -7.91 4.65 9.57
N ASN A 78 -6.67 4.24 9.32
CA ASN A 78 -6.17 3.92 7.98
C ASN A 78 -6.93 2.75 7.36
N GLU A 79 -7.21 1.70 8.15
CA GLU A 79 -8.05 0.59 7.72
C GLU A 79 -9.47 1.07 7.34
N THR A 80 -10.05 1.97 8.14
CA THR A 80 -11.37 2.55 7.85
C THR A 80 -11.36 3.34 6.54
N ILE A 81 -10.33 4.17 6.31
CA ILE A 81 -10.15 4.93 5.07
C ILE A 81 -10.02 3.96 3.89
N PHE A 82 -9.14 2.95 4.00
CA PHE A 82 -8.88 2.00 2.94
C PHE A 82 -10.13 1.19 2.58
N LYS A 83 -10.84 0.66 3.59
CA LYS A 83 -12.11 -0.04 3.39
C LYS A 83 -13.17 0.88 2.78
N GLY A 84 -13.27 2.13 3.23
CA GLY A 84 -14.19 3.11 2.65
C GLY A 84 -13.97 3.35 1.16
N ARG A 85 -12.72 3.26 0.69
CA ARG A 85 -12.34 3.44 -0.72
C ARG A 85 -12.49 2.16 -1.55
N TRP A 86 -12.18 1.00 -0.97
CA TRP A 86 -11.94 -0.21 -1.75
C TRP A 86 -12.72 -1.46 -1.31
N ALA A 87 -13.53 -1.41 -0.26
CA ALA A 87 -14.24 -2.59 0.27
C ALA A 87 -15.07 -3.33 -0.80
N GLN A 88 -15.61 -2.62 -1.78
CA GLN A 88 -16.37 -3.22 -2.88
C GLN A 88 -15.50 -4.03 -3.86
N LEU A 89 -14.21 -3.70 -3.95
CA LEU A 89 -13.22 -4.44 -4.76
C LEU A 89 -12.55 -5.58 -3.98
N LEU A 90 -12.67 -5.56 -2.65
CA LEU A 90 -12.32 -6.67 -1.77
C LEU A 90 -13.45 -7.72 -1.82
N ALA A 91 -13.71 -8.27 -3.00
CA ALA A 91 -14.78 -9.25 -3.21
C ALA A 91 -14.54 -10.61 -2.51
N TRP A 92 -13.47 -10.71 -1.71
CA TRP A 92 -13.04 -11.96 -1.09
C TRP A 92 -12.18 -11.65 0.13
N ASP A 93 -12.61 -12.13 1.30
CA ASP A 93 -11.83 -12.11 2.53
C ASP A 93 -11.41 -13.55 2.85
N GLU A 94 -10.15 -13.87 2.58
CA GLU A 94 -9.54 -15.17 2.92
C GLU A 94 -9.34 -15.35 4.43
N TRP A 95 -9.60 -14.33 5.26
CA TRP A 95 -9.39 -14.35 6.72
C TRP A 95 -10.62 -14.73 7.54
N ASN A 96 -11.80 -14.87 6.94
CA ASN A 96 -13.03 -15.30 7.65
C ASN A 96 -13.26 -16.82 7.68
N ILE A 97 -12.26 -17.66 7.37
CA ILE A 97 -12.40 -19.14 7.35
C ILE A 97 -11.37 -19.84 8.25
N TRP A 98 -10.98 -19.23 9.37
CA TRP A 98 -10.41 -19.95 10.52
C TRP A 98 -10.93 -19.37 11.84
#